data_AF-A0A7C5PWH5-F1
#
_entry.id   AF-A0A7C5PWH5-F1
#
_cell.length_a   1.000
_cell.length_b   1.000
_cell.length_c   1.000
_cell.angle_alpha   90.00
_cell.angle_beta   90.00
_cell.angle_gamma   90.00
#
_symmetry.space_group_name_H-M   'P 1'
#
loop_
_entity.id
_entity.type
_entity.pdbx_description
1 polymer ?
#
loop_
_entity_poly.entity_id
_entity_poly.type
_entity_poly.pdbx_seq_one_letter_code
_entity_poly.pdbx_strand_id
1 'polypeptide(L)'
;MNMTIESFPDAPDSWDLNTAKETARAAGVKLNDDHWDLIRALQEYYRKVEFPHMRQIKDALEEKFHSRGGMRYLYQIIPGGPVAEGCRLAGLNVPAGAVDKSFGSVA
;
A
#
# COMPACT_ATOMS: atom_id res chain seq x y z
N MET A 1 10.72 -4.15 15.68
CA MET A 1 10.85 -5.42 14.94
C MET A 1 11.98 -5.29 13.94
N ASN A 2 12.87 -6.28 13.84
CA ASN A 2 13.88 -6.31 12.78
C ASN A 2 13.24 -6.91 11.53
N MET A 3 12.64 -6.06 10.68
CA MET A 3 12.14 -6.51 9.39
C MET A 3 13.29 -6.69 8.41
N THR A 4 13.28 -7.80 7.68
CA THR A 4 14.21 -8.13 6.59
C THR A 4 13.42 -8.33 5.30
N ILE A 5 14.12 -8.35 4.17
CA ILE A 5 13.47 -8.60 2.86
C ILE A 5 12.72 -9.93 2.81
N GLU A 6 13.16 -10.94 3.57
CA GLU A 6 12.51 -12.25 3.68
C GLU A 6 11.09 -12.19 4.25
N SER A 7 10.75 -11.09 4.96
CA SER A 7 9.39 -10.83 5.43
C SER A 7 8.42 -10.44 4.30
N PHE A 8 8.92 -10.22 3.09
CA PHE A 8 8.19 -9.74 1.91
C PHE A 8 8.51 -10.62 0.68
N PRO A 9 8.13 -11.90 0.67
CA PRO A 9 8.48 -12.84 -0.41
C PRO A 9 7.82 -12.52 -1.76
N ASP A 10 6.72 -11.76 -1.73
CA ASP A 10 5.95 -11.36 -2.91
C ASP A 10 6.32 -9.96 -3.40
N ALA A 11 7.33 -9.33 -2.80
CA ALA A 11 7.79 -8.01 -3.22
C ALA A 11 8.34 -8.04 -4.66
N PRO A 12 8.20 -6.93 -5.42
CA PRO A 12 8.91 -6.77 -6.68
C PRO A 12 10.43 -6.89 -6.49
N ASP A 13 11.13 -7.44 -7.48
CA ASP A 13 12.59 -7.63 -7.41
C ASP A 13 13.38 -6.32 -7.20
N SER A 14 12.82 -5.19 -7.63
CA SER A 14 13.40 -3.86 -7.48
C SER A 14 13.04 -3.17 -6.15
N TRP A 15 12.26 -3.82 -5.28
CA TRP A 15 11.80 -3.24 -4.02
C TRP A 15 12.61 -3.76 -2.83
N ASP A 16 12.90 -2.87 -1.89
CA ASP A 16 13.45 -3.21 -0.59
C ASP A 16 12.82 -2.35 0.53
N LEU A 17 13.20 -2.65 1.78
CA LEU A 17 12.73 -1.90 2.95
C LEU A 17 13.10 -0.42 2.91
N ASN A 18 14.22 -0.06 2.27
CA ASN A 18 14.65 1.34 2.17
C ASN A 18 13.75 2.10 1.19
N THR A 19 13.39 1.48 0.07
CA THR A 19 12.45 2.02 -0.91
C THR A 19 11.11 2.39 -0.27
N ALA A 20 10.55 1.49 0.56
CA ALA A 20 9.32 1.77 1.29
C ALA A 20 9.48 2.91 2.32
N LYS A 21 10.60 2.93 3.06
CA LYS A 21 10.88 4.00 4.03
C LYS A 21 11.07 5.37 3.37
N GLU A 22 11.76 5.42 2.24
CA GLU A 22 11.97 6.64 1.46
C GLU A 22 10.65 7.17 0.89
N THR A 23 9.84 6.26 0.35
CA THR A 23 8.50 6.58 -0.16
C THR A 23 7.60 7.12 0.95
N ALA A 24 7.60 6.46 2.12
CA ALA A 24 6.83 6.92 3.28
C ALA A 24 7.31 8.30 3.78
N ARG A 25 8.63 8.52 3.83
CA ARG A 25 9.20 9.82 4.20
C ARG A 25 8.77 10.92 3.24
N ALA A 26 8.77 10.66 1.93
CA ALA A 26 8.35 11.61 0.92
C ALA A 26 6.85 11.95 1.02
N ALA A 27 6.03 10.99 1.47
CA ALA A 27 4.59 11.19 1.67
C ALA A 27 4.20 11.67 3.08
N GLY A 28 5.17 11.83 3.99
CA GLY A 28 4.90 12.22 5.38
C GLY A 28 4.24 11.11 6.23
N VAL A 29 4.30 9.86 5.78
CA VAL A 29 3.74 8.70 6.49
C VAL A 29 4.76 8.08 7.43
N LYS A 30 4.35 7.84 8.67
CA LYS A 30 5.15 7.11 9.66
C LYS A 30 4.77 5.63 9.64
N LEU A 31 5.65 4.80 9.07
CA LEU A 31 5.45 3.36 9.00
C LEU A 31 5.37 2.73 10.41
N ASN A 32 4.36 1.91 10.60
CA ASN A 32 4.11 1.05 11.76
C ASN A 32 3.69 -0.33 11.25
N ASP A 33 3.36 -1.25 12.15
CA ASP A 33 3.06 -2.64 11.79
C ASP A 33 1.85 -2.77 10.83
N ASP A 34 0.81 -1.94 10.99
CA ASP A 34 -0.36 -1.95 10.09
C ASP A 34 -0.01 -1.47 8.67
N HIS A 35 0.95 -0.54 8.53
CA HIS A 35 1.45 -0.14 7.22
C HIS A 35 2.23 -1.27 6.54
N TRP A 36 3.03 -2.01 7.30
CA TRP A 36 3.76 -3.17 6.77
C TRP A 36 2.81 -4.32 6.40
N ASP A 37 1.72 -4.51 7.13
CA ASP A 37 0.64 -5.42 6.74
C ASP A 37 0.00 -5.01 5.41
N LEU A 38 -0.26 -3.72 5.21
CA LEU A 38 -0.85 -3.21 3.97
C LEU A 38 0.09 -3.45 2.78
N ILE A 39 1.38 -3.14 2.95
CA ILE A 39 2.42 -3.37 1.95
C ILE A 39 2.45 -4.86 1.55
N ARG A 40 2.50 -5.77 2.54
CA ARG A 40 2.49 -7.22 2.27
C ARG A 40 1.21 -7.66 1.58
N ALA A 41 0.06 -7.19 2.02
CA ALA A 41 -1.22 -7.55 1.41
C ALA A 41 -1.29 -7.15 -0.07
N LEU A 42 -0.77 -5.97 -0.41
CA LEU A 42 -0.72 -5.50 -1.80
C LEU A 42 0.27 -6.32 -2.65
N GLN A 43 1.47 -6.60 -2.13
CA GLN A 43 2.46 -7.43 -2.82
C GLN A 43 1.93 -8.85 -3.07
N GLU A 44 1.36 -9.48 -2.05
CA GLU A 44 0.70 -10.77 -2.13
C GLU A 44 -0.42 -10.76 -3.20
N TYR A 45 -1.24 -9.72 -3.21
CA TYR A 45 -2.35 -9.59 -4.16
C TYR A 45 -1.87 -9.44 -5.60
N TYR A 46 -0.90 -8.56 -5.85
CA TYR A 46 -0.33 -8.34 -7.19
C TYR A 46 0.50 -9.53 -7.70
N ARG A 47 1.06 -10.34 -6.80
CA ARG A 47 1.70 -11.60 -7.19
C ARG A 47 0.70 -12.65 -7.66
N LYS A 48 -0.51 -12.64 -7.10
CA LYS A 48 -1.58 -13.61 -7.42
C LYS A 48 -2.45 -13.20 -8.61
N VAL A 49 -2.54 -11.91 -8.90
CA VAL A 49 -3.43 -11.36 -9.93
C VAL A 49 -2.61 -10.61 -10.97
N GLU A 50 -2.62 -11.09 -12.22
CA GLU A 50 -1.78 -10.57 -13.30
C GLU A 50 -2.16 -9.14 -13.74
N PHE A 51 -3.47 -8.83 -13.78
CA PHE A 51 -3.99 -7.52 -14.17
C PHE A 51 -5.04 -7.02 -13.17
N PRO A 52 -4.62 -6.58 -11.97
CA PRO A 52 -5.55 -6.19 -10.92
C PRO A 52 -6.23 -4.85 -11.25
N HIS A 53 -7.56 -4.84 -11.21
CA HIS A 53 -8.33 -3.61 -11.34
C HIS A 53 -8.56 -2.95 -9.97
N MET A 54 -8.72 -1.62 -9.98
CA MET A 54 -8.90 -0.81 -8.76
C MET A 54 -9.97 -1.36 -7.82
N ARG A 55 -11.13 -1.78 -8.34
CA ARG A 55 -12.22 -2.35 -7.52
C ARG A 55 -11.78 -3.62 -6.80
N GLN A 56 -11.10 -4.53 -7.49
CA GLN A 56 -10.69 -5.80 -6.90
C GLN A 56 -9.61 -5.59 -5.82
N ILE A 57 -8.70 -4.63 -6.02
CA ILE A 57 -7.72 -4.26 -4.99
C ILE A 57 -8.43 -3.71 -3.76
N LYS A 58 -9.39 -2.81 -3.95
CA LYS A 58 -10.19 -2.23 -2.86
C LYS A 58 -10.96 -3.31 -2.10
N ASP A 59 -11.61 -4.23 -2.80
CA ASP A 59 -12.38 -5.32 -2.19
C ASP A 59 -11.46 -6.28 -1.42
N ALA A 60 -10.28 -6.60 -1.97
CA ALA A 60 -9.29 -7.44 -1.30
C ALA A 60 -8.74 -6.78 -0.02
N LEU A 61 -8.51 -5.46 -0.05
CA LEU A 61 -8.08 -4.70 1.12
C LEU A 61 -9.20 -4.55 2.17
N GLU A 62 -10.44 -4.31 1.73
CA GLU A 62 -11.62 -4.29 2.61
C GLU A 62 -11.71 -5.61 3.38
N GLU A 63 -11.62 -6.73 2.68
CA GLU A 63 -11.65 -8.06 3.28
C GLU A 63 -10.44 -8.29 4.19
N LYS A 64 -9.20 -8.06 3.72
CA LYS A 64 -7.99 -8.32 4.53
C LYS A 64 -7.95 -7.53 5.84
N PHE A 65 -8.55 -6.33 5.86
CA PHE A 65 -8.60 -5.45 7.03
C PHE A 65 -9.97 -5.40 7.70
N HIS A 66 -10.90 -6.29 7.35
CA HIS A 66 -12.29 -6.25 7.85
C HIS A 66 -12.36 -6.18 9.37
N SER A 67 -11.51 -6.95 10.07
CA SER A 67 -11.46 -7.03 11.54
C SER A 67 -10.95 -5.74 12.20
N ARG A 68 -10.26 -4.89 11.44
CA ARG A 68 -9.73 -3.58 11.86
C ARG A 68 -10.60 -2.41 11.40
N GLY A 69 -11.68 -2.66 10.64
CA GLY A 69 -12.56 -1.63 10.09
C GLY A 69 -12.39 -1.38 8.58
N GLY A 70 -11.74 -2.31 7.87
CA GLY A 70 -11.66 -2.34 6.41
C GLY A 70 -11.02 -1.10 5.81
N MET A 71 -11.54 -0.65 4.68
CA MET A 71 -11.08 0.54 3.98
C MET A 71 -11.18 1.80 4.85
N ARG A 72 -12.20 1.91 5.71
CA ARG A 72 -12.34 3.07 6.60
C ARG A 72 -11.13 3.21 7.51
N TYR A 73 -10.66 2.10 8.08
CA TYR A 73 -9.45 2.08 8.89
C TYR A 73 -8.20 2.37 8.05
N LEU A 74 -8.09 1.77 6.87
CA LEU A 74 -6.96 2.03 5.98
C LEU A 74 -6.83 3.51 5.59
N TYR A 75 -7.94 4.23 5.37
CA TYR A 75 -7.92 5.68 5.13
C TYR A 75 -7.45 6.50 6.34
N GLN A 76 -7.55 5.96 7.57
CA GLN A 76 -7.04 6.64 8.76
C GLN A 76 -5.51 6.53 8.86
N ILE A 77 -4.94 5.39 8.48
CA ILE A 77 -3.50 5.15 8.56
C ILE A 77 -2.76 5.60 7.28
N ILE A 78 -3.43 5.60 6.13
CA ILE A 78 -2.91 6.08 4.84
C ILE A 78 -3.85 7.17 4.28
N PRO A 79 -3.67 8.44 4.70
CA PRO A 79 -4.55 9.54 4.29
C PRO A 79 -4.47 9.88 2.79
N GLY A 80 -3.33 9.64 2.13
CA GLY A 80 -3.17 9.84 0.68
C GLY A 80 -3.77 8.73 -0.18
N GLY A 81 -4.52 7.81 0.43
CA GLY A 81 -5.34 6.82 -0.23
C GLY A 81 -4.75 5.40 -0.14
N PRO A 82 -5.46 4.43 0.48
CA PRO A 82 -4.95 3.08 0.73
C PRO A 82 -4.45 2.34 -0.51
N VAL A 83 -5.10 2.57 -1.65
CA VAL A 83 -4.70 1.94 -2.92
C VAL A 83 -3.53 2.69 -3.55
N ALA A 84 -3.65 3.99 -3.79
CA ALA A 84 -2.63 4.73 -4.54
C ALA A 84 -1.32 4.86 -3.76
N GLU A 85 -1.40 5.28 -2.51
CA GLU A 85 -0.23 5.44 -1.66
C GLU A 85 0.30 4.09 -1.16
N GLY A 86 -0.60 3.14 -0.84
CA GLY A 86 -0.21 1.77 -0.50
C GLY A 86 0.57 1.09 -1.64
N CYS A 87 0.12 1.21 -2.90
CA CYS A 87 0.85 0.65 -4.03
C CYS A 87 2.24 1.28 -4.19
N ARG A 88 2.37 2.60 -4.01
CA ARG A 88 3.68 3.27 -4.04
C ARG A 88 4.61 2.73 -2.95
N LEU A 89 4.12 2.63 -1.72
CA LEU A 89 4.88 2.07 -0.59
C LEU A 89 5.32 0.62 -0.85
N ALA A 90 4.48 -0.15 -1.53
CA ALA A 90 4.72 -1.54 -1.88
C ALA A 90 5.62 -1.77 -3.11
N GLY A 91 6.02 -0.69 -3.82
CA GLY A 91 6.80 -0.79 -5.07
C GLY A 91 5.98 -1.23 -6.27
N LEU A 92 4.65 -1.08 -6.23
CA LEU A 92 3.72 -1.59 -7.22
C LEU A 92 3.18 -0.49 -8.14
N ASN A 93 2.76 -0.90 -9.33
CA ASN A 93 2.07 -0.01 -10.25
C ASN A 93 0.73 0.44 -9.66
N VAL A 94 0.54 1.76 -9.59
CA VAL A 94 -0.72 2.36 -9.14
C VAL A 94 -1.79 2.16 -10.23
N PRO A 95 -2.95 1.55 -9.89
CA PRO A 95 -3.98 1.30 -10.89
C PRO A 95 -4.61 2.62 -11.36
N ALA A 96 -5.04 2.65 -12.63
CA ALA A 96 -5.76 3.78 -13.19
C ALA A 96 -7.03 4.08 -12.36
N GLY A 97 -7.29 5.35 -12.10
CA GLY A 97 -8.42 5.81 -11.27
C GLY A 97 -8.14 5.92 -9.78
N ALA A 98 -7.01 5.39 -9.28
CA ALA A 98 -6.63 5.55 -7.87
C ALA A 98 -5.89 6.88 -7.58
N VAL A 99 -5.27 7.48 -8.59
CA VAL A 99 -4.63 8.79 -8.48
C VAL A 99 -5.70 9.86 -8.64
N ASP A 100 -6.26 10.31 -7.52
CA ASP A 100 -7.06 11.54 -7.53
C ASP A 100 -6.10 12.74 -7.53
N LYS A 101 -6.05 13.47 -8.65
CA LYS A 101 -5.23 14.69 -8.80
C LYS A 101 -5.74 15.85 -7.93
N SER A 102 -6.85 15.69 -7.21
CA SER A 102 -7.47 16.74 -6.39
C SER A 102 -6.92 16.84 -4.97
N PHE A 103 -6.12 15.88 -4.50
CA PHE A 103 -5.47 15.98 -3.19
C PHE A 103 -4.10 16.68 -3.30
N GLY A 104 -4.09 17.99 -3.05
CA GLY A 104 -2.95 18.67 -2.42
C GLY A 104 -2.01 19.48 -3.31
N SER A 105 -2.52 20.49 -4.03
CA SER A 105 -1.80 21.77 -4.11
C SER A 105 -2.27 22.63 -2.93
N VAL A 106 -1.69 22.40 -1.75
CA VAL A 106 -1.68 23.43 -0.71
C VAL A 106 -0.25 23.97 -0.68
N ALA A 107 -0.11 25.14 -1.30
CA ALA A 107 1.06 26.00 -1.20
C ALA A 107 1.15 26.62 0.20
#